data_AF-A0A925W0R8-F1
#
_entry.id   AF-A0A925W0R8-F1
#
_cell.length_a   1.000
_cell.length_b   1.000
_cell.length_c   1.000
_cell.angle_alpha   90.00
_cell.angle_beta   90.00
_cell.angle_gamma   90.00
#
_symmetry.space_group_name_H-M   'P 1'
#
loop_
_entity.id
_entity.type
_entity.pdbx_description
1 polymer ?
#
loop_
_entity_poly.entity_id
_entity_poly.type
_entity_poly.pdbx_seq_one_letter_code
_entity_poly.pdbx_strand_id
1 'polypeptide(L)'
;MTDDAFHLTALDARRYDFGNALRGYDRARVDQFRDQVAEELERLSRANQELEAKARNFHEQLRAFRERDKALNDALISAQQLRGEIREQAQREAQLIIREAQGEAERSLDALRGEIRRAEDDLQQLWRNRRGFLQQLRQQMERQLHELDGAEMVPPPPGLAAPLEPNRDALRSSVPQVREFQTLREELSEEGNVKTPTQPPVRPSIPTPSWLDVVDGE
;
A
#
# COMPACT_ATOMS: atom_id res chain seq x y z
N MET A 1 -24.06 -51.97 54.93
CA MET A 1 -23.96 -53.23 55.71
C MET A 1 -22.50 -53.58 55.76
N THR A 2 -21.84 -53.13 56.82
CA THR A 2 -20.48 -53.53 57.16
C THR A 2 -20.60 -54.06 58.56
N ASP A 3 -20.21 -55.32 58.71
CA ASP A 3 -20.29 -56.11 59.93
C ASP A 3 -19.83 -55.33 61.16
N ASP A 4 -20.40 -55.68 62.31
CA ASP A 4 -19.80 -55.50 63.63
C ASP A 4 -18.49 -56.32 63.65
N ALA A 5 -17.49 -55.83 62.91
CA ALA A 5 -16.23 -56.51 62.75
C ALA A 5 -15.55 -56.49 64.12
N PHE A 6 -15.19 -57.67 64.62
CA PHE A 6 -14.43 -57.83 65.84
C PHE A 6 -13.16 -56.95 65.79
N HIS A 7 -13.23 -55.77 66.40
CA HIS A 7 -12.16 -54.78 66.40
C HIS A 7 -11.25 -55.04 67.60
N LEU A 8 -10.19 -55.80 67.37
CA LEU A 8 -9.15 -56.06 68.37
C LEU A 8 -7.94 -55.17 68.07
N THR A 9 -7.64 -54.20 68.93
CA THR A 9 -6.38 -53.46 68.83
C THR A 9 -5.23 -54.29 69.41
N ALA A 10 -4.00 -53.97 69.02
CA ALA A 10 -2.82 -54.59 69.63
C ALA A 10 -2.78 -54.41 71.16
N LEU A 11 -3.27 -53.27 71.66
CA LEU A 11 -3.38 -53.00 73.09
C LEU A 11 -4.43 -53.91 73.75
N ASP A 12 -5.56 -54.13 73.09
CA ASP A 12 -6.62 -55.03 73.58
C ASP A 12 -6.11 -56.47 73.63
N ALA A 13 -5.43 -56.91 72.57
CA ALA A 13 -4.79 -58.22 72.51
C ALA A 13 -3.81 -58.40 73.68
N ARG A 14 -2.98 -57.39 73.97
CA ARG A 14 -1.96 -57.44 75.03
C ARG A 14 -2.52 -57.37 76.45
N ARG A 15 -3.69 -56.74 76.64
CA ARG A 15 -4.34 -56.60 77.95
C ARG A 15 -5.34 -57.71 78.27
N TYR A 16 -5.68 -58.54 77.29
CA TYR A 16 -6.64 -59.62 77.47
C TYR A 16 -6.11 -60.66 78.47
N ASP A 17 -6.93 -61.00 79.46
CA ASP A 17 -6.67 -62.05 80.46
C ASP A 17 -7.60 -63.23 80.20
N PHE A 18 -7.03 -64.41 80.04
CA PHE A 18 -7.76 -65.65 79.74
C PHE A 18 -8.27 -66.35 81.02
N GLY A 19 -7.85 -65.91 82.21
CA GLY A 19 -8.18 -66.56 83.48
C GLY A 19 -7.47 -67.92 83.68
N ASN A 20 -7.68 -68.54 84.85
CA ASN A 20 -7.08 -69.84 85.20
C ASN A 20 -8.14 -70.95 85.17
N ALA A 21 -7.83 -72.10 84.57
CA ALA A 21 -8.70 -73.29 84.55
C ALA A 21 -7.91 -74.56 84.94
N LEU A 22 -8.57 -75.50 85.62
CA LEU A 22 -7.95 -76.70 86.21
C LEU A 22 -7.28 -77.66 85.19
N ARG A 23 -7.59 -77.50 83.90
CA ARG A 23 -7.01 -78.19 82.74
C ARG A 23 -6.89 -77.23 81.54
N GLY A 24 -6.12 -76.15 81.70
CA GLY A 24 -5.93 -75.11 80.69
C GLY A 24 -4.62 -75.22 79.90
N TYR A 25 -4.45 -74.32 78.93
CA TYR A 25 -3.18 -74.10 78.23
C TYR A 25 -2.11 -73.54 79.18
N ASP A 26 -0.83 -73.75 78.83
CA ASP A 26 0.31 -73.19 79.56
C ASP A 26 0.31 -71.66 79.49
N ARG A 27 0.12 -71.03 80.64
CA ARG A 27 0.01 -69.57 80.79
C ARG A 27 1.21 -68.83 80.21
N ALA A 28 2.43 -69.33 80.41
CA ALA A 28 3.64 -68.64 79.91
C ALA A 28 3.71 -68.63 78.38
N ARG A 29 3.28 -69.72 77.73
CA ARG A 29 3.21 -69.80 76.26
C ARG A 29 2.09 -68.95 75.69
N VAL A 30 0.94 -68.91 76.36
CA VAL A 30 -0.19 -68.07 75.95
C VAL A 30 0.18 -66.59 76.05
N ASP A 31 0.85 -66.17 77.13
CA ASP A 31 1.34 -64.80 77.30
C ASP A 31 2.35 -64.42 76.20
N GLN A 32 3.30 -65.31 75.88
CA GLN A 32 4.25 -65.10 74.78
C GLN A 32 3.55 -64.99 73.42
N PHE A 33 2.58 -65.86 73.13
CA PHE A 33 1.81 -65.79 71.89
C PHE A 33 1.00 -64.49 71.80
N ARG A 34 0.40 -64.05 72.92
CA ARG A 34 -0.34 -62.79 73.01
C ARG A 34 0.54 -61.58 72.67
N ASP A 35 1.76 -61.52 73.20
CA ASP A 35 2.71 -60.45 72.88
C ASP A 35 3.11 -60.48 71.38
N GLN A 36 3.38 -61.66 70.81
CA GLN A 36 3.70 -61.80 69.38
C GLN A 36 2.52 -61.39 68.48
N VAL A 37 1.29 -61.77 68.82
CA VAL A 37 0.08 -61.36 68.10
C VAL A 37 -0.11 -59.85 68.19
N ALA A 38 0.11 -59.25 69.37
CA ALA A 38 0.01 -57.81 69.54
C ALA A 38 1.05 -57.06 68.68
N GLU A 39 2.29 -57.54 68.62
CA GLU A 39 3.33 -56.96 67.75
C GLU A 39 2.97 -57.05 66.26
N GLU A 40 2.48 -58.19 65.79
CA GLU A 40 2.05 -58.34 64.39
C GLU A 40 0.80 -57.50 64.07
N LEU A 41 -0.15 -57.38 65.00
CA LEU A 41 -1.30 -56.48 64.85
C LEU A 41 -0.86 -55.02 64.73
N GLU A 42 0.10 -54.59 65.55
CA GLU A 42 0.69 -53.24 65.44
C GLU A 42 1.38 -53.04 64.08
N ARG A 43 2.19 -54.01 63.64
CA ARG A 43 2.89 -53.96 62.35
C ARG A 43 1.89 -53.86 61.19
N LEU A 44 0.86 -54.68 61.18
CA LEU A 44 -0.20 -54.66 60.17
C LEU A 44 -1.00 -53.36 60.21
N SER A 45 -1.33 -52.84 61.39
CA SER A 45 -2.02 -51.56 61.54
C SER A 45 -1.21 -50.41 60.96
N ARG A 46 0.11 -50.35 61.22
CA ARG A 46 0.99 -49.32 60.65
C ARG A 46 1.09 -49.44 59.14
N ALA A 47 1.29 -50.66 58.63
CA ALA A 47 1.34 -50.91 57.19
C ALA A 47 0.03 -50.52 56.49
N ASN A 48 -1.12 -50.80 57.12
CA ASN A 48 -2.42 -50.43 56.57
C ASN A 48 -2.60 -48.90 56.54
N GLN A 49 -2.24 -48.20 57.62
CA GLN A 49 -2.27 -46.73 57.64
C GLN A 49 -1.36 -46.11 56.56
N GLU A 50 -0.16 -46.66 56.35
CA GLU A 50 0.74 -46.22 55.29
C GLU A 50 0.15 -46.47 53.89
N LEU A 51 -0.44 -47.65 53.67
CA LEU A 51 -1.08 -48.00 52.41
C LEU A 51 -2.29 -47.11 52.12
N GLU A 52 -3.13 -46.85 53.12
CA GLU A 52 -4.26 -45.92 53.01
C GLU A 52 -3.81 -44.49 52.72
N ALA A 53 -2.70 -44.03 53.32
CA ALA A 53 -2.13 -42.72 53.02
C ALA A 53 -1.63 -42.65 51.57
N LYS A 54 -0.93 -43.68 51.09
CA LYS A 54 -0.47 -43.78 49.70
C LYS A 54 -1.66 -43.84 48.72
N ALA A 55 -2.68 -44.63 49.04
CA ALA A 55 -3.89 -44.75 48.24
C ALA A 55 -4.61 -43.40 48.10
N ARG A 56 -4.75 -42.65 49.21
CA ARG A 56 -5.31 -41.29 49.21
C ARG A 56 -4.49 -40.35 48.32
N ASN A 57 -3.17 -40.34 48.48
CA ASN A 57 -2.29 -39.50 47.67
C ASN A 57 -2.39 -39.84 46.17
N PHE A 58 -2.36 -41.13 45.79
CA PHE A 58 -2.54 -41.52 44.39
C PHE A 58 -3.92 -41.14 43.85
N HIS A 59 -4.97 -41.20 44.68
CA HIS A 59 -6.30 -40.80 44.27
C HIS A 59 -6.39 -39.29 43.98
N GLU A 60 -5.75 -38.47 44.84
CA GLU A 60 -5.64 -37.02 44.64
C GLU A 60 -4.84 -36.68 43.38
N GLN A 61 -3.70 -37.34 43.16
CA GLN A 61 -2.91 -37.17 41.95
C GLN A 61 -3.70 -37.55 40.70
N LEU A 62 -4.40 -38.68 40.71
CA LEU A 62 -5.22 -39.14 39.59
C LEU A 62 -6.35 -38.14 39.29
N ARG A 63 -6.96 -37.58 40.32
CA ARG A 63 -7.96 -36.53 40.16
C ARG A 63 -7.36 -35.29 39.51
N ALA A 64 -6.21 -34.82 39.98
CA ALA A 64 -5.52 -33.68 39.40
C ALA A 64 -5.11 -33.93 37.93
N PHE A 65 -4.65 -35.14 37.59
CA PHE A 65 -4.35 -35.52 36.21
C PHE A 65 -5.60 -35.49 35.34
N ARG A 66 -6.72 -36.06 35.79
CA ARG A 66 -7.98 -36.02 35.03
C ARG A 66 -8.51 -34.60 34.83
N GLU A 67 -8.39 -33.73 35.83
CA GLU A 67 -8.78 -32.33 35.73
C GLU A 67 -7.89 -31.58 34.72
N ARG A 68 -6.58 -31.85 34.72
CA ARG A 68 -5.65 -31.29 33.72
C ARG A 68 -5.94 -31.81 32.31
N ASP A 69 -6.16 -33.11 32.15
CA ASP A 69 -6.49 -33.71 30.85
C ASP A 69 -7.79 -33.13 30.30
N LYS A 70 -8.78 -32.89 31.16
CA LYS A 70 -10.01 -32.21 30.75
C LYS A 70 -9.73 -30.78 30.28
N ALA A 71 -8.98 -30.00 31.06
CA ALA A 71 -8.61 -28.64 30.68
C ALA A 71 -7.81 -28.58 29.36
N LEU A 72 -6.93 -29.56 29.12
CA LEU A 72 -6.19 -29.69 27.87
C LEU A 72 -7.11 -30.02 26.69
N ASN A 73 -8.07 -30.93 26.86
CA ASN A 73 -9.05 -31.24 25.84
C ASN A 73 -9.93 -30.03 25.52
N ASP A 74 -10.40 -29.31 26.54
CA ASP A 74 -11.20 -28.10 26.39
C ASP A 74 -10.41 -27.01 25.65
N ALA A 75 -9.13 -26.81 26.01
CA ALA A 75 -8.23 -25.89 25.34
C ALA A 75 -7.99 -26.29 23.87
N LEU A 76 -7.83 -27.57 23.58
CA LEU A 76 -7.65 -28.07 22.21
C LEU A 76 -8.89 -27.83 21.36
N ILE A 77 -10.09 -28.09 21.90
CA ILE A 77 -11.35 -27.83 21.22
C ILE A 77 -11.51 -26.33 20.94
N SER A 78 -11.24 -25.48 21.94
CA SER A 78 -11.28 -24.02 21.79
C SER A 78 -10.29 -23.54 20.72
N ALA A 79 -9.06 -24.06 20.71
CA ALA A 79 -8.07 -23.73 19.69
C ALA A 79 -8.51 -24.17 18.27
N GLN A 80 -9.17 -25.32 18.14
CA GLN A 80 -9.73 -25.78 16.87
C GLN A 80 -10.89 -24.89 16.39
N GLN A 81 -11.77 -24.46 17.30
CA GLN A 81 -12.86 -23.52 17.00
C GLN A 81 -12.30 -22.17 16.56
N LEU A 82 -11.37 -21.60 17.32
CA LEU A 82 -10.71 -20.34 17.00
C LEU A 82 -10.01 -20.39 15.64
N ARG A 83 -9.33 -21.51 15.33
CA ARG A 83 -8.73 -21.72 14.01
C ARG A 83 -9.79 -21.70 12.89
N GLY A 84 -10.96 -22.29 13.13
CA GLY A 84 -12.09 -22.25 12.20
C GLY A 84 -12.59 -20.81 11.99
N GLU A 85 -12.82 -20.09 13.08
CA GLU A 85 -13.28 -18.69 13.06
C GLU A 85 -12.30 -17.78 12.33
N ILE A 86 -11.00 -17.89 12.60
CA ILE A 86 -9.95 -17.13 11.90
C ILE A 86 -9.97 -17.44 10.41
N ARG A 87 -10.12 -18.72 10.03
CA ARG A 87 -10.18 -19.11 8.61
C ARG A 87 -11.38 -18.50 7.92
N GLU A 88 -12.56 -18.56 8.54
CA GLU A 88 -13.76 -17.96 7.97
C GLU A 88 -13.68 -16.44 7.90
N GLN A 89 -13.15 -15.78 8.93
CA GLN A 89 -12.94 -14.34 8.95
C GLN A 89 -11.99 -13.91 7.83
N ALA A 90 -10.84 -14.57 7.71
CA ALA A 90 -9.87 -14.30 6.64
C ALA A 90 -10.48 -14.51 5.25
N GLN A 91 -11.33 -15.53 5.07
CA GLN A 91 -12.06 -15.74 3.81
C GLN A 91 -13.06 -14.62 3.51
N ARG A 92 -13.82 -14.16 4.52
CA ARG A 92 -14.74 -13.02 4.38
C ARG A 92 -14.01 -11.74 4.04
N GLU A 93 -12.93 -11.45 4.75
CA GLU A 93 -12.08 -10.27 4.50
C GLU A 93 -11.45 -10.32 3.10
N ALA A 94 -10.90 -11.47 2.69
CA ALA A 94 -10.37 -11.63 1.34
C ALA A 94 -11.44 -11.38 0.26
N GLN A 95 -12.65 -11.90 0.44
CA GLN A 95 -13.75 -11.64 -0.49
C GLN A 95 -14.16 -10.16 -0.50
N LEU A 96 -14.16 -9.49 0.65
CA LEU A 96 -14.44 -8.07 0.74
C LEU A 96 -13.40 -7.24 -0.02
N ILE A 97 -12.11 -7.51 0.23
CA ILE A 97 -10.99 -6.85 -0.46
C ILE A 97 -11.11 -7.02 -1.98
N ILE A 98 -11.42 -8.23 -2.45
CA ILE A 98 -11.60 -8.49 -3.89
C ILE A 98 -12.76 -7.66 -4.45
N ARG A 99 -13.90 -7.60 -3.75
CA ARG A 99 -15.06 -6.80 -4.20
C ARG A 99 -14.76 -5.31 -4.21
N GLU A 100 -14.07 -4.81 -3.19
CA GLU A 100 -13.67 -3.40 -3.12
C GLU A 100 -12.70 -3.05 -4.24
N ALA A 101 -11.67 -3.88 -4.47
CA ALA A 101 -10.72 -3.70 -5.56
C ALA A 101 -11.40 -3.74 -6.94
N GLN A 102 -12.35 -4.66 -7.14
CA GLN A 102 -13.15 -4.71 -8.38
C GLN A 102 -13.98 -3.44 -8.56
N GLY A 103 -14.68 -2.99 -7.52
CA GLY A 103 -15.47 -1.77 -7.57
C GLY A 103 -14.64 -0.51 -7.81
N GLU A 104 -13.44 -0.43 -7.22
CA GLU A 104 -12.51 0.67 -7.47
C GLU A 104 -11.96 0.64 -8.90
N ALA A 105 -11.60 -0.54 -9.40
CA ALA A 105 -11.16 -0.71 -10.79
C ALA A 105 -12.26 -0.29 -11.79
N GLU A 106 -13.51 -0.67 -11.55
CA GLU A 106 -14.65 -0.25 -12.37
C GLU A 106 -14.84 1.28 -12.36
N ARG A 107 -14.80 1.92 -11.19
CA ARG A 107 -14.88 3.38 -11.07
C ARG A 107 -13.74 4.08 -11.81
N SER A 108 -12.52 3.54 -11.68
CA SER A 108 -11.34 4.06 -12.38
C SER A 108 -11.49 3.95 -13.90
N LEU A 109 -11.96 2.80 -14.41
CA LEU A 109 -12.24 2.61 -15.82
C LEU A 109 -13.31 3.58 -16.35
N ASP A 110 -14.37 3.80 -15.59
CA ASP A 110 -15.43 4.73 -15.98
C ASP A 110 -14.96 6.18 -15.96
N ALA A 111 -14.12 6.57 -14.99
CA ALA A 111 -13.47 7.88 -14.97
C ALA A 111 -12.59 8.08 -16.22
N LEU A 112 -11.72 7.11 -16.54
CA LEU A 112 -10.87 7.15 -17.74
C LEU A 112 -11.69 7.21 -19.03
N ARG A 113 -12.77 6.42 -19.14
CA ARG A 113 -13.69 6.50 -20.28
C ARG A 113 -14.32 7.90 -20.40
N GLY A 114 -14.66 8.52 -19.28
CA GLY A 114 -15.15 9.89 -19.25
C GLY A 114 -14.12 10.90 -19.75
N GLU A 115 -12.87 10.76 -19.32
CA GLU A 115 -11.75 11.61 -19.79
C GLU A 115 -11.48 11.44 -21.28
N ILE A 116 -11.49 10.20 -21.79
CA ILE A 116 -11.33 9.91 -23.22
C ILE A 116 -12.42 10.63 -24.03
N ARG A 117 -13.69 10.50 -23.62
CA ARG A 117 -14.80 11.18 -24.31
C ARG A 117 -14.63 12.70 -24.31
N ARG A 118 -14.23 13.29 -23.18
CA ARG A 118 -13.95 14.74 -23.11
C ARG A 118 -12.83 15.14 -24.06
N ALA A 119 -11.73 14.39 -24.07
CA ALA A 119 -10.61 14.66 -24.98
C ALA A 119 -11.00 14.53 -26.46
N GLU A 120 -11.85 13.55 -26.80
CA GLU A 120 -12.42 13.40 -28.15
C GLU A 120 -13.31 14.59 -28.52
N ASP A 121 -14.18 15.04 -27.62
CA ASP A 121 -15.04 16.21 -27.83
C ASP A 121 -14.20 17.48 -28.01
N ASP A 122 -13.19 17.70 -27.17
CA ASP A 122 -12.27 18.83 -27.26
C ASP A 122 -11.51 18.82 -28.60
N LEU A 123 -11.03 17.65 -29.03
CA LEU A 123 -10.37 17.48 -30.32
C LEU A 123 -11.32 17.85 -31.46
N GLN A 124 -12.58 17.40 -31.42
CA GLN A 124 -13.58 17.77 -32.43
C GLN A 124 -13.84 19.28 -32.44
N GLN A 125 -13.93 19.93 -31.28
CA GLN A 125 -14.10 21.37 -31.19
C GLN A 125 -12.91 22.12 -31.77
N LEU A 126 -11.67 21.69 -31.47
CA LEU A 126 -10.47 22.26 -32.06
C LEU A 126 -10.44 22.15 -33.58
N TRP A 127 -10.86 21.01 -34.14
CA TRP A 127 -10.99 20.84 -35.59
C TRP A 127 -12.04 21.75 -36.21
N ARG A 128 -13.20 21.93 -35.55
CA ARG A 128 -14.24 22.87 -35.99
C ARG A 128 -13.74 24.31 -35.96
N ASN A 129 -13.05 24.71 -34.89
CA ASN A 129 -12.45 26.03 -34.73
C ASN A 129 -11.39 26.29 -35.80
N ARG A 130 -10.49 25.32 -36.03
CA ARG A 130 -9.49 25.39 -37.10
C ARG A 130 -10.14 25.57 -38.47
N ARG A 131 -11.18 24.78 -38.78
CA ARG A 131 -11.90 24.89 -40.05
C ARG A 131 -12.54 26.27 -40.21
N GLY A 132 -13.17 26.79 -39.15
CA GLY A 132 -13.75 28.13 -39.13
C GLY A 132 -12.71 29.22 -39.37
N PHE A 133 -11.57 29.15 -38.68
CA PHE A 133 -10.47 30.10 -38.83
C PHE A 133 -9.91 30.13 -40.25
N LEU A 134 -9.66 28.95 -40.86
CA LEU A 134 -9.17 28.88 -42.23
C LEU A 134 -10.15 29.48 -43.24
N GLN A 135 -11.46 29.29 -43.04
CA GLN A 135 -12.49 29.91 -43.88
C GLN A 135 -12.52 31.43 -43.72
N GLN A 136 -12.41 31.94 -42.49
CA GLN A 136 -12.33 33.38 -42.22
C GLN A 136 -11.09 34.01 -42.87
N LEU A 137 -9.93 33.37 -42.77
CA LEU A 137 -8.70 33.83 -43.39
C LEU A 137 -8.83 33.86 -44.92
N ARG A 138 -9.42 32.83 -45.51
CA ARG A 138 -9.70 32.79 -46.95
C ARG A 138 -10.59 33.96 -47.38
N GLN A 139 -11.68 34.21 -46.66
CA GLN A 139 -12.57 35.35 -46.93
C GLN A 139 -11.88 36.71 -46.75
N GLN A 140 -10.95 36.84 -45.81
CA GLN A 140 -10.14 38.06 -45.68
C GLN A 140 -9.24 38.26 -46.90
N MET A 141 -8.52 37.22 -47.33
CA MET A 141 -7.63 37.31 -48.49
C MET A 141 -8.39 37.57 -49.80
N GLU A 142 -9.53 36.89 -50.00
CA GLU A 142 -10.41 37.14 -51.16
C GLU A 142 -10.92 38.59 -51.19
N ARG A 143 -11.25 39.17 -50.03
CA ARG A 143 -11.61 40.59 -49.93
C ARG A 143 -10.45 41.53 -50.28
N GLN A 144 -9.25 41.27 -49.75
CA GLN A 144 -8.07 42.08 -50.06
C GLN A 144 -7.68 42.00 -51.54
N LEU A 145 -7.79 40.83 -52.16
CA LEU A 145 -7.59 40.67 -53.59
C LEU A 145 -8.61 41.49 -54.39
N HIS A 146 -9.90 41.44 -54.02
CA HIS A 146 -10.93 42.23 -54.67
C HIS A 146 -10.69 43.75 -54.57
N GLU A 147 -10.17 44.23 -53.42
CA GLU A 147 -9.77 45.63 -53.25
C GLU A 147 -8.61 46.02 -54.16
N LEU A 148 -7.61 45.13 -54.33
CA LEU A 148 -6.49 45.35 -55.26
C LEU A 148 -6.96 45.36 -56.72
N ASP A 149 -7.80 44.39 -57.12
CA ASP A 149 -8.37 44.35 -58.46
C ASP A 149 -9.16 45.63 -58.78
N GLY A 150 -9.90 46.15 -57.80
CA GLY A 150 -10.61 47.43 -57.91
C GLY A 150 -9.66 48.63 -58.04
N ALA A 151 -8.53 48.63 -57.33
CA ALA A 151 -7.50 49.67 -57.43
C ALA A 151 -6.77 49.64 -58.78
N GLU A 152 -6.53 48.47 -59.37
CA GLU A 152 -5.95 48.33 -60.71
C GLU A 152 -6.91 48.79 -61.84
N MET A 153 -8.22 48.68 -61.63
CA MET A 153 -9.25 49.17 -62.56
C MET A 153 -9.45 50.69 -62.52
N VAL A 154 -8.78 51.42 -61.62
CA VAL A 154 -8.77 52.88 -61.64
C VAL A 154 -7.88 53.35 -62.80
N PRO A 155 -8.42 54.02 -63.84
CA PRO A 155 -7.60 54.51 -64.93
C PRO A 155 -6.54 55.48 -64.38
N PRO A 156 -5.31 55.46 -64.94
CA PRO A 156 -4.25 56.35 -64.48
C PRO A 156 -4.78 57.80 -64.50
N PRO A 157 -4.45 58.61 -63.47
CA PRO A 157 -4.96 59.97 -63.37
C PRO A 157 -4.66 60.72 -64.69
N PRO A 158 -5.64 61.46 -65.24
CA PRO A 158 -5.46 62.17 -66.50
C PRO A 158 -4.30 63.17 -66.35
N GLY A 159 -3.16 62.82 -66.96
CA GLY A 159 -1.89 63.51 -66.79
C GLY A 159 -0.66 62.61 -66.99
N LEU A 160 -0.78 61.29 -66.78
CA LEU A 160 0.33 60.34 -66.98
C LEU A 160 0.36 59.67 -68.36
N ALA A 161 -0.70 59.83 -69.18
CA ALA A 161 -0.81 59.23 -70.52
C ALA A 161 -0.50 60.20 -71.67
N ALA A 162 -0.13 61.45 -71.39
CA ALA A 162 0.31 62.39 -72.42
C ALA A 162 1.78 62.10 -72.79
N PRO A 163 2.15 61.99 -74.08
CA PRO A 163 3.54 62.02 -74.48
C PRO A 163 4.19 63.28 -73.91
N LEU A 164 5.29 63.11 -73.16
CA LEU A 164 6.14 64.23 -72.77
C LEU A 164 6.77 64.78 -74.06
N GLU A 165 6.10 65.74 -74.69
CA GLU A 165 6.76 66.61 -75.68
C GLU A 165 7.95 67.27 -74.97
N PRO A 166 9.20 67.06 -75.43
CA PRO A 166 10.36 67.61 -74.77
C PRO A 166 10.36 69.12 -74.99
N ASN A 167 9.84 69.87 -74.01
CA ASN A 167 10.01 71.32 -73.99
C ASN A 167 11.48 71.62 -73.64
N ARG A 168 12.34 71.63 -74.68
CA ARG A 168 13.79 71.85 -74.58
C ARG A 168 14.14 73.25 -74.03
N ASP A 169 13.17 74.16 -73.97
CA ASP A 169 13.39 75.55 -73.56
C ASP A 169 13.17 75.79 -72.05
N ALA A 170 12.42 74.93 -71.36
CA ALA A 170 12.22 75.01 -69.90
C ALA A 170 13.41 74.45 -69.09
N LEU A 171 14.23 73.58 -69.69
CA LEU A 171 15.42 73.00 -69.05
C LEU A 171 16.66 73.92 -69.10
N ARG A 172 16.58 75.07 -69.80
CA ARG A 172 17.72 76.01 -69.94
C ARG A 172 17.71 77.14 -68.91
N SER A 173 16.58 77.45 -68.29
CA SER A 173 16.43 78.57 -67.33
C SER A 173 16.42 78.14 -65.87
N SER A 174 16.45 76.82 -65.58
CA SER A 174 16.55 76.28 -64.22
C SER A 174 17.80 75.41 -64.03
N VAL A 175 18.94 75.86 -64.57
CA VAL A 175 20.27 75.42 -64.15
C VAL A 175 20.85 76.52 -63.25
N PRO A 176 20.74 76.43 -61.90
CA PRO A 176 21.71 77.09 -61.06
C PRO A 176 23.09 76.49 -61.35
N GLN A 177 24.06 77.37 -61.55
CA GLN A 177 25.43 77.08 -61.96
C GLN A 177 26.08 76.05 -61.02
N VAL A 178 26.60 74.97 -61.61
CA VAL A 178 27.60 74.14 -60.94
C VAL A 178 28.87 74.98 -60.79
N ARG A 179 29.13 75.45 -59.57
CA ARG A 179 30.49 75.68 -59.06
C ARG A 179 30.82 74.53 -58.10
N GLU A 180 31.36 73.46 -58.68
CA GLU A 180 32.73 72.97 -58.37
C GLU A 180 33.32 73.57 -57.07
N PHE A 181 33.67 72.83 -56.03
CA PHE A 181 34.56 71.68 -56.00
C PHE A 181 34.51 70.98 -54.63
N GLN A 182 34.72 69.65 -54.66
CA GLN A 182 35.52 68.89 -53.71
C GLN A 182 35.49 69.32 -52.23
N THR A 183 34.60 68.73 -51.47
CA THR A 183 34.72 68.41 -50.03
C THR A 183 33.36 67.80 -49.67
N LEU A 184 33.17 66.50 -49.84
CA LEU A 184 32.99 65.60 -48.70
C LEU A 184 32.99 64.15 -49.22
N ARG A 185 34.02 63.81 -50.01
CA ARG A 185 34.46 62.43 -50.23
C ARG A 185 35.45 62.02 -49.12
N GLU A 186 35.16 62.43 -47.90
CA GLU A 186 36.00 62.20 -46.71
C GLU A 186 35.19 62.22 -45.41
N GLU A 187 33.88 61.94 -45.47
CA GLU A 187 33.04 61.66 -44.28
C GLU A 187 32.17 60.39 -44.47
N LEU A 188 32.62 59.47 -45.32
CA LEU A 188 32.07 58.10 -45.42
C LEU A 188 33.13 57.02 -45.11
N SER A 189 34.23 57.42 -44.46
CA SER A 189 35.28 56.50 -43.95
C SER A 189 35.26 56.30 -42.43
N GLU A 190 34.43 57.04 -41.69
CA GLU A 190 34.25 56.84 -40.25
C GLU A 190 32.78 56.74 -39.90
N GLU A 191 32.23 55.53 -40.03
CA GLU A 191 31.25 54.92 -39.11
C GLU A 191 30.75 53.61 -39.73
N GLY A 192 31.71 52.68 -39.87
CA GLY A 192 31.48 51.31 -40.32
C GLY A 192 32.00 50.28 -39.32
N ASN A 193 31.91 50.57 -38.01
CA ASN A 193 32.11 49.55 -36.96
C ASN A 193 30.75 49.02 -36.51
N VAL A 194 30.10 48.24 -37.37
CA VAL A 194 29.00 47.37 -36.95
C VAL A 194 29.51 45.94 -36.98
N LYS A 195 29.64 45.41 -35.77
CA LYS A 195 30.07 44.06 -35.45
C LYS A 195 29.32 43.02 -36.29
N THR A 196 30.11 42.09 -36.82
CA THR A 196 29.79 40.79 -37.42
C THR A 196 28.61 40.09 -36.72
N PRO A 197 27.75 39.34 -37.46
CA PRO A 197 26.53 38.78 -36.90
C PRO A 197 26.82 37.84 -35.73
N THR A 198 26.10 38.11 -34.64
CA THR A 198 25.98 37.31 -33.44
C THR A 198 25.62 35.86 -33.78
N GLN A 199 26.47 34.96 -33.29
CA GLN A 199 26.28 33.53 -33.10
C GLN A 199 24.85 33.21 -32.60
N PRO A 200 24.15 32.17 -33.08
CA PRO A 200 22.84 31.82 -32.54
C PRO A 200 22.97 31.43 -31.05
N PRO A 201 21.95 31.72 -30.22
CA PRO A 201 22.06 31.52 -28.78
C PRO A 201 22.26 30.04 -28.45
N VAL A 202 23.30 29.76 -27.65
CA VAL A 202 23.48 28.49 -26.95
C VAL A 202 22.27 28.28 -26.06
N ARG A 203 21.55 27.17 -26.26
CA ARG A 203 20.43 26.77 -25.40
C ARG A 203 20.94 26.56 -23.96
N PRO A 204 20.23 27.02 -22.91
CA PRO A 204 20.57 26.60 -21.57
C PRO A 204 20.38 25.09 -21.44
N SER A 205 21.41 24.42 -20.92
CA SER A 205 21.40 23.01 -20.55
C SER A 205 20.27 22.78 -19.55
N ILE A 206 19.26 22.00 -19.95
CA ILE A 206 18.25 21.49 -19.03
C ILE A 206 18.95 20.45 -18.15
N PRO A 207 18.88 20.51 -16.81
CA PRO A 207 19.32 19.41 -15.98
C PRO A 207 18.47 18.17 -16.31
N THR A 208 19.11 17.09 -16.74
CA THR A 208 18.49 15.78 -16.90
C THR A 208 17.78 15.38 -15.60
N PRO A 209 16.54 14.87 -15.63
CA PRO A 209 15.89 14.39 -14.43
C PRO A 209 16.60 13.11 -13.92
N SER A 210 16.88 13.03 -12.63
CA SER A 210 17.58 11.92 -11.97
C SER A 210 16.72 10.66 -11.82
N TRP A 211 16.39 9.99 -12.92
CA TRP A 211 15.77 8.65 -12.90
C TRP A 211 16.60 7.58 -13.62
N LEU A 212 17.87 7.85 -13.91
CA LEU A 212 18.79 6.90 -14.55
C LEU A 212 19.89 6.34 -13.62
N ASP A 213 19.74 6.50 -12.30
CA ASP A 213 20.64 5.92 -11.28
C ASP A 213 19.97 4.85 -10.40
N VAL A 214 18.99 4.10 -10.92
CA VAL A 214 18.44 2.91 -10.22
C VAL A 214 18.36 1.73 -11.17
N VAL A 215 19.50 1.28 -11.67
CA VAL A 215 19.76 -0.13 -11.99
C VAL A 215 21.25 -0.36 -11.79
N ASP A 216 21.64 -0.67 -10.55
CA ASP A 216 22.68 -1.65 -10.22
C ASP A 216 22.88 -1.65 -8.70
N GLY A 217 22.26 -2.62 -8.03
CA GLY A 217 22.41 -2.81 -6.59
C GLY A 217 21.31 -3.67 -5.96
N GLU A 218 21.28 -4.96 -6.33
CA GLU A 218 21.17 -6.14 -5.43
C GLU A 218 21.12 -7.44 -6.25
#